data_AF-A0A5Y0ZWM9-F1
#
_entry.id   AF-A0A5Y0ZWM9-F1
#
_cell.length_a   1.000
_cell.length_b   1.000
_cell.length_c   1.000
_cell.angle_alpha   90.00
_cell.angle_beta   90.00
_cell.angle_gamma   90.00
#
_symmetry.space_group_name_H-M   'P 1'
#
loop_
_entity.id
_entity.type
_entity.pdbx_description
1 polymer ?
#
loop_
_entity_poly.entity_id
_entity_poly.type
_entity_poly.pdbx_seq_one_letter_code
_entity_poly.pdbx_strand_id
1 'polypeptide(L)'
;AGKMATPAQAKKLRALGYRVRTGKRWKKPTLGDITRTMPYSQAGLLIRKLSGKAVKTSWTVDLPARVFLGMNDDEFDKALARQLQAIGFGWNVKAQDIKGKT
;
A
#
# COMPACT_ATOMS: atom_id res chain seq x y z
N ALA A 1 13.78 -13.07 -20.48
CA ALA A 1 12.49 -12.45 -20.89
C ALA A 1 11.72 -12.03 -19.65
N GLY A 2 11.13 -10.83 -19.64
CA GLY A 2 10.32 -10.36 -18.51
C GLY A 2 9.03 -11.17 -18.33
N LYS A 3 8.50 -11.23 -17.11
CA LYS A 3 7.24 -11.92 -16.80
C LYS A 3 6.09 -11.32 -17.64
N MET A 4 5.29 -12.18 -18.25
CA MET A 4 4.11 -11.77 -19.01
C MET A 4 2.90 -11.52 -18.09
N ALA A 5 1.89 -10.82 -18.61
CA ALA A 5 0.66 -10.55 -17.89
C ALA A 5 -0.01 -11.83 -17.41
N THR A 6 -0.53 -11.83 -16.19
CA THR A 6 -1.25 -13.00 -15.64
C THR A 6 -2.67 -13.08 -16.17
N PRO A 7 -3.32 -14.26 -16.13
CA PRO A 7 -4.74 -14.40 -16.46
C PRO A 7 -5.64 -13.46 -15.63
N ALA A 8 -5.30 -13.25 -14.36
CA ALA A 8 -6.02 -12.34 -13.47
C ALA A 8 -5.91 -10.88 -13.94
N GLN A 9 -4.71 -10.42 -14.33
CA GLN A 9 -4.51 -9.08 -14.89
C GLN A 9 -5.27 -8.90 -16.20
N ALA A 10 -5.25 -9.89 -17.09
CA ALA A 10 -5.97 -9.86 -18.35
C ALA A 10 -7.50 -9.79 -18.14
N LYS A 11 -8.06 -10.59 -17.20
CA LYS A 11 -9.47 -10.50 -16.79
C LYS A 11 -9.79 -9.10 -16.27
N LYS A 12 -8.94 -8.54 -15.41
CA LYS A 12 -9.14 -7.21 -14.83
C LYS A 12 -9.12 -6.10 -15.89
N LEU A 13 -8.15 -6.12 -16.82
CA LEU A 13 -8.07 -5.17 -17.93
C LEU A 13 -9.33 -5.20 -18.80
N ARG A 14 -9.84 -6.39 -19.13
CA ARG A 14 -11.08 -6.54 -19.91
C ARG A 14 -12.31 -6.05 -19.15
N ALA A 15 -12.34 -6.18 -17.82
CA ALA A 15 -13.39 -5.64 -16.97
C ALA A 15 -13.33 -4.10 -16.89
N LEU A 16 -12.12 -3.53 -16.86
CA LEU A 16 -11.87 -2.08 -16.89
C LEU A 16 -12.03 -1.44 -18.28
N GLY A 17 -12.53 -2.18 -19.27
CA GLY A 17 -12.79 -1.63 -20.62
C GLY A 17 -11.55 -1.45 -21.50
N TYR A 18 -10.43 -2.10 -21.19
CA TYR A 18 -9.22 -2.03 -22.02
C TYR A 18 -9.50 -2.43 -23.48
N ARG A 19 -9.03 -1.60 -24.41
CA ARG A 19 -9.18 -1.76 -25.86
C ARG A 19 -7.84 -1.51 -26.55
N VAL A 20 -7.60 -2.27 -27.61
CA VAL A 20 -6.44 -2.10 -28.50
C VAL A 20 -6.94 -1.64 -29.85
N ARG A 21 -6.21 -0.72 -30.48
CA ARG A 21 -6.50 -0.28 -31.84
C ARG A 21 -5.88 -1.27 -32.82
N THR A 22 -6.72 -1.85 -33.67
CA THR A 22 -6.28 -2.73 -34.77
C THR A 22 -6.69 -2.06 -36.08
N GLY A 23 -5.72 -1.44 -36.74
CA GLY A 23 -5.97 -0.58 -37.91
C GLY A 23 -6.90 0.59 -37.57
N LYS A 24 -8.06 0.64 -38.24
CA LYS A 24 -9.07 1.69 -38.04
C LYS A 24 -10.07 1.42 -36.91
N ARG A 25 -10.07 0.22 -36.30
CA ARG A 25 -11.09 -0.20 -35.33
C ARG A 25 -10.53 -0.40 -33.93
N TRP A 26 -11.34 -0.11 -32.92
CA TRP A 26 -11.07 -0.47 -31.53
C TRP A 26 -11.59 -1.87 -31.24
N LYS A 27 -10.72 -2.77 -30.80
CA LYS A 27 -11.05 -4.15 -30.44
C LYS A 27 -10.85 -4.36 -28.95
N LYS A 28 -11.74 -5.12 -28.32
CA LYS A 28 -11.52 -5.67 -26.98
C LYS A 28 -10.64 -6.92 -27.13
N PRO A 29 -9.37 -6.90 -26.67
CA PRO A 29 -8.47 -8.05 -26.82
C PRO A 29 -8.96 -9.25 -26.01
N THR A 30 -8.59 -10.45 -26.46
CA THR A 30 -8.88 -11.69 -25.74
C THR A 30 -7.92 -11.87 -24.56
N LEU A 31 -8.21 -12.83 -23.69
CA LEU A 31 -7.32 -13.16 -22.57
C LEU A 31 -5.95 -13.62 -23.07
N GLY A 32 -5.95 -14.51 -24.08
CA GLY A 32 -4.73 -15.04 -24.69
C GLY A 32 -3.88 -13.96 -25.35
N ASP A 33 -4.52 -13.00 -26.05
CA ASP A 33 -3.80 -11.87 -26.67
C ASP A 33 -3.03 -11.08 -25.61
N ILE A 34 -3.67 -10.75 -24.49
CA ILE A 34 -3.05 -9.98 -23.41
C ILE A 34 -1.91 -10.78 -22.78
N THR A 35 -2.13 -12.04 -22.43
CA THR A 35 -1.10 -12.86 -21.76
C THR A 35 0.09 -13.19 -22.67
N ARG A 36 -0.09 -13.20 -23.99
CA ARG A 36 0.98 -13.49 -24.97
C ARG A 36 1.76 -12.25 -25.42
N THR A 37 1.16 -11.06 -25.37
CA THR A 37 1.77 -9.84 -25.94
C THR A 37 2.11 -8.77 -24.91
N MET A 38 1.51 -8.81 -23.72
CA MET A 38 1.65 -7.76 -22.71
C MET A 38 2.59 -8.18 -21.57
N PRO A 39 3.66 -7.41 -21.29
CA PRO A 39 4.47 -7.56 -20.08
C PRO A 39 3.67 -7.34 -18.80
N TYR A 40 4.05 -8.03 -17.72
CA TYR A 40 3.41 -7.94 -16.40
C TYR A 40 3.37 -6.51 -15.84
N SER A 41 4.47 -5.76 -15.98
CA SER A 41 4.58 -4.37 -15.52
C SER A 41 3.64 -3.44 -16.27
N GLN A 42 3.56 -3.58 -17.60
CA GLN A 42 2.65 -2.81 -18.43
C GLN A 42 1.19 -3.08 -18.07
N ALA A 43 0.83 -4.35 -17.84
CA ALA A 43 -0.52 -4.71 -17.42
C ALA A 43 -0.88 -4.07 -16.06
N GLY A 44 0.03 -4.12 -15.10
CA GLY A 44 -0.16 -3.47 -13.79
C GLY A 44 -0.35 -1.95 -13.90
N LEU A 45 0.47 -1.28 -14.72
CA LEU A 45 0.36 0.16 -14.96
C LEU A 45 -0.99 0.53 -15.59
N LEU A 46 -1.42 -0.22 -16.62
CA LEU A 46 -2.70 0.01 -17.28
C LEU A 46 -3.88 -0.22 -16.32
N ILE A 47 -3.85 -1.27 -15.50
CA ILE A 47 -4.87 -1.51 -14.48
C ILE A 47 -4.95 -0.32 -13.52
N ARG A 48 -3.81 0.19 -13.06
CA ARG A 48 -3.77 1.36 -12.15
C ARG A 48 -4.41 2.58 -12.80
N LYS A 49 -4.01 2.93 -14.03
CA LYS A 49 -4.56 4.08 -14.78
C LYS A 49 -6.06 3.93 -15.04
N LEU A 50 -6.50 2.77 -15.52
CA LEU A 50 -7.90 2.52 -15.85
C LEU A 50 -8.81 2.35 -14.62
N SER A 51 -8.25 1.96 -13.47
CA SER A 51 -9.04 1.80 -12.25
C SER A 51 -9.56 3.12 -11.67
N GLY A 52 -8.95 4.26 -12.06
CA GLY A 52 -9.30 5.59 -11.53
C GLY A 52 -9.10 5.74 -10.02
N LYS A 53 -8.48 4.76 -9.35
CA LYS A 53 -8.30 4.80 -7.90
C LYS A 53 -7.17 5.75 -7.54
N ALA A 54 -7.45 6.68 -6.63
CA ALA A 54 -6.43 7.49 -6.00
C ALA A 54 -5.39 6.59 -5.32
N VAL A 55 -4.13 6.96 -5.49
CA VAL A 55 -3.02 6.28 -4.82
C VAL A 55 -3.12 6.65 -3.35
N LYS A 56 -3.29 5.67 -2.47
CA LYS A 56 -3.21 5.91 -1.03
C LYS A 56 -1.77 6.33 -0.69
N THR A 57 -1.60 7.52 -0.14
CA THR A 57 -0.32 8.05 0.34
C THR A 57 -0.07 7.73 1.80
N SER A 58 -1.14 7.45 2.57
CA SER A 58 -1.09 7.04 3.96
C SER A 58 -2.05 5.89 4.22
N TRP A 59 -1.75 5.11 5.25
CA TRP A 59 -2.61 4.07 5.78
C TRP A 59 -2.87 4.40 7.24
N THR A 60 -4.11 4.67 7.60
CA THR A 60 -4.51 4.78 9.00
C THR A 60 -4.58 3.38 9.58
N VAL A 61 -3.73 3.08 10.56
CA VAL A 61 -3.80 1.86 11.35
C VAL A 61 -4.51 2.22 12.64
N ASP A 62 -5.72 1.69 12.82
CA ASP A 62 -6.43 1.82 14.09
C ASP A 62 -5.82 0.82 15.08
N LEU A 63 -5.19 1.34 16.12
CA LEU A 63 -4.62 0.53 17.19
C LEU A 63 -5.72 0.37 18.25
N PRO A 64 -6.17 -0.86 18.55
CA PRO A 64 -7.17 -1.04 19.59
C PRO A 64 -6.62 -0.51 20.91
N ALA A 65 -7.46 0.22 21.67
CA ALA A 65 -7.12 0.70 23.00
C ALA A 65 -6.66 -0.49 23.85
N ARG A 66 -5.38 -0.48 24.24
CA ARG A 66 -4.84 -1.53 25.10
C ARG A 66 -5.24 -1.20 26.53
N VAL A 67 -6.04 -2.07 27.14
CA VAL A 67 -6.36 -1.99 28.58
C VAL A 67 -5.10 -2.40 29.34
N PHE A 68 -4.17 -1.47 29.52
CA PHE A 68 -3.04 -1.67 30.42
C PHE A 68 -3.56 -1.51 31.84
N LEU A 69 -3.43 -2.57 32.63
CA LEU A 69 -3.88 -2.68 34.03
C LEU A 69 -3.55 -1.42 34.86
N GLY A 70 -4.47 -0.45 34.88
CA GLY A 70 -4.42 0.73 35.74
C GLY A 70 -3.49 1.88 35.33
N MET A 71 -2.86 1.86 34.15
CA MET A 71 -2.03 2.99 33.69
C MET A 71 -2.87 4.04 32.99
N ASN A 72 -2.66 5.32 33.31
CA ASN A 72 -3.20 6.43 32.53
C ASN A 72 -2.38 6.67 31.25
N ASP A 73 -2.91 7.45 30.31
CA ASP A 73 -2.27 7.69 29.01
C ASP A 73 -0.84 8.28 29.14
N ASP A 74 -0.62 9.13 30.15
CA ASP A 74 0.70 9.72 30.43
C ASP A 74 1.75 8.69 30.88
N GLU A 75 1.33 7.70 31.67
CA GLU A 75 2.18 6.59 32.09
C GLU A 75 2.51 5.65 30.93
N PHE A 76 1.53 5.44 30.04
CA PHE A 76 1.72 4.66 28.82
C PHE A 76 2.75 5.31 27.89
N ASP A 77 2.64 6.61 27.61
CA ASP A 77 3.58 7.33 26.74
C ASP A 77 5.02 7.29 27.29
N LYS A 78 5.17 7.39 28.62
CA LYS A 78 6.47 7.25 29.29
C LYS A 78 7.04 5.84 29.18
N ALA A 79 6.21 4.81 29.38
CA ALA A 79 6.64 3.42 29.27
C ALA A 79 7.02 3.06 27.83
N LEU A 80 6.24 3.53 26.87
CA LEU A 80 6.49 3.36 25.44
C LEU A 80 7.81 4.04 25.03
N ALA A 81 8.04 5.27 25.47
CA ALA A 81 9.29 5.98 25.20
C ALA A 81 10.52 5.24 25.76
N ARG A 82 10.44 4.70 26.99
CA ARG A 82 11.53 3.86 27.55
C ARG A 82 11.78 2.60 26.74
N GLN A 83 10.72 1.91 26.31
CA GLN A 83 10.87 0.69 25.51
C GLN A 83 11.49 0.99 24.15
N LEU A 84 11.10 2.09 23.48
CA LEU A 84 11.68 2.53 22.22
C LEU A 84 13.17 2.92 22.36
N GLN A 85 13.55 3.55 23.48
CA GLN A 85 14.96 3.82 23.81
C GLN A 85 15.77 2.54 24.03
N ALA A 86 15.23 1.57 24.79
CA ALA A 86 15.92 0.32 25.10
C ALA A 86 16.25 -0.52 23.85
N ILE A 87 15.41 -0.44 22.82
CA ILE A 87 15.64 -1.12 21.53
C ILE A 87 16.46 -0.28 20.53
N GLY A 88 16.90 0.92 20.91
CA GLY A 88 17.72 1.81 20.08
C GLY A 88 17.00 2.41 18.87
N PHE A 89 15.67 2.57 18.93
CA PHE A 89 14.89 3.04 17.78
C PHE A 89 14.91 4.58 17.65
N GLY A 90 15.65 5.08 16.65
CA GLY A 90 15.33 6.27 15.82
C GLY A 90 15.14 7.65 16.47
N TRP A 91 15.16 7.79 17.79
CA TRP A 91 14.86 9.05 18.47
C TRP A 91 15.87 9.26 19.61
N ASN A 92 16.81 10.19 19.42
CA ASN A 92 17.72 10.66 20.47
C ASN A 92 16.96 11.54 21.48
N VAL A 93 16.00 10.95 22.20
CA VAL A 93 15.30 11.65 23.29
C VAL A 93 16.13 11.50 24.54
N LYS A 94 16.56 12.61 25.16
CA LYS A 94 17.17 12.51 26.49
C LYS A 94 16.06 12.21 27.48
N ALA A 95 16.31 11.35 28.47
CA ALA A 95 15.34 11.04 29.52
C ALA A 95 14.78 12.28 30.25
N GLN A 96 15.52 13.40 30.18
CA GLN A 96 15.14 14.71 30.72
C GLN A 96 14.01 15.39 29.93
N ASP A 97 13.86 15.11 28.63
CA ASP A 97 12.87 15.76 27.75
C ASP A 97 11.46 15.14 27.88
N ILE A 98 11.34 14.00 28.56
CA ILE A 98 10.08 13.27 28.79
C ILE A 98 9.41 13.72 30.11
N LYS A 99 10.05 14.62 30.87
CA LYS A 99 9.49 15.12 32.13
C LYS A 99 8.43 16.19 31.79
N GLY A 100 7.17 15.83 31.90
CA GLY A 100 6.04 16.77 31.82
C GLY A 100 6.27 17.95 32.77
N LYS A 101 6.11 19.17 32.27
CA LYS A 101 6.08 20.37 33.11
C LYS A 101 4.87 20.25 34.04
N THR A 102 5.12 20.28 35.34
CA THR A 102 4.13 20.67 36.37
C THR A 102 3.66 22.09 36.14
#